data_AF-A0A1B8S957-F1
#
_entry.id   AF-A0A1B8S957-F1
#
_cell.length_a   1.000
_cell.length_b   1.000
_cell.length_c   1.000
_cell.angle_alpha   90.00
_cell.angle_beta   90.00
_cell.angle_gamma   90.00
#
_symmetry.space_group_name_H-M   'P 1'
#
loop_
_entity.id
_entity.type
_entity.pdbx_description
1 polymer ?
#
loop_
_entity_poly.entity_id
_entity_poly.type
_entity_poly.pdbx_seq_one_letter_code
_entity_poly.pdbx_strand_id
1 'polypeptide(L)' 'MTRETQRINIHPPGADLARLEALRDRLEAVIADPETSPRDLASVGREYRQTLAALAAVAPASGTSKLDEIAARRRKRGA' A
#
# COMPACT_ATOMS: atom_id res chain seq x y z
N MET A 1 -13.38 -0.74 34.18
CA MET A 1 -14.47 -0.97 33.21
C MET A 1 -14.58 0.30 32.38
N THR A 2 -14.28 0.41 31.09
CA THR A 2 -14.19 -0.59 30.01
C THR A 2 -13.31 0.08 28.93
N ARG A 3 -12.16 -0.50 28.58
CA ARG A 3 -11.34 0.03 27.47
C ARG A 3 -12.06 -0.27 26.17
N GLU A 4 -12.51 0.79 25.54
CA GLU A 4 -13.17 0.85 24.25
C GLU A 4 -12.38 0.05 23.22
N THR A 5 -13.06 -0.92 22.64
CA THR A 5 -12.57 -1.84 21.62
C THR A 5 -11.92 -1.07 20.48
N GLN A 6 -10.59 -1.02 20.50
CA GLN A 6 -9.79 -0.67 19.34
C GLN A 6 -10.01 -1.78 18.30
N ARG A 7 -11.01 -1.57 17.44
CA ARG A 7 -11.26 -2.42 16.29
C ARG A 7 -10.02 -2.38 15.42
N ILE A 8 -9.24 -3.44 15.49
CA ILE A 8 -8.15 -3.73 14.58
C ILE A 8 -8.81 -3.82 13.21
N ASN A 9 -8.70 -2.75 12.43
CA ASN A 9 -9.22 -2.68 11.08
C ASN A 9 -8.32 -3.56 10.22
N ILE A 10 -8.54 -4.87 10.27
CA ILE A 10 -7.83 -5.84 9.43
C ILE A 10 -8.39 -5.67 8.02
N HIS A 11 -7.80 -4.75 7.26
CA HIS A 11 -7.99 -4.71 5.82
C HIS A 11 -7.41 -6.01 5.24
N PRO A 12 -8.16 -6.73 4.38
CA PRO A 12 -7.60 -7.88 3.72
C PRO A 12 -6.39 -7.41 2.89
N PRO A 13 -5.25 -8.13 2.92
CA PRO A 13 -3.99 -7.67 2.34
C PRO A 13 -4.08 -7.36 0.82
N GLY A 14 -5.07 -7.90 0.11
CA GLY A 14 -5.34 -7.56 -1.29
C GLY A 14 -6.11 -6.24 -1.51
N ALA A 15 -6.84 -5.74 -0.52
CA ALA A 15 -7.58 -4.47 -0.64
C ALA A 15 -6.66 -3.26 -0.58
N ASP A 16 -5.58 -3.34 0.21
CA ASP A 16 -4.60 -2.26 0.28
C ASP A 16 -3.82 -2.14 -1.02
N LEU A 17 -3.43 -3.27 -1.64
CA LEU A 17 -2.78 -3.26 -2.96
C LEU A 17 -3.68 -2.66 -4.04
N ALA A 18 -4.93 -3.11 -4.14
CA ALA A 18 -5.88 -2.59 -5.11
C ALA A 18 -6.14 -1.09 -4.93
N ARG A 19 -6.19 -0.61 -3.68
CA ARG A 19 -6.33 0.82 -3.37
C ARG A 19 -5.10 1.62 -3.81
N LEU A 20 -3.90 1.06 -3.65
CA LEU A 20 -2.66 1.70 -4.09
C LEU A 20 -2.55 1.75 -5.61
N GLU A 21 -2.92 0.67 -6.29
CA GLU A 21 -2.98 0.63 -7.77
C GLU A 21 -3.97 1.66 -8.31
N ALA A 22 -5.18 1.72 -7.75
CA ALA A 22 -6.17 2.73 -8.14
C ALA A 22 -5.68 4.17 -7.92
N LEU A 23 -4.93 4.43 -6.85
CA LEU A 23 -4.33 5.74 -6.59
C LEU A 23 -3.23 6.07 -7.61
N ARG A 24 -2.38 5.10 -7.97
CA ARG A 24 -1.36 5.26 -9.00
C ARG A 24 -1.99 5.59 -10.36
N ASP A 25 -2.99 4.82 -10.76
CA ASP A 25 -3.65 5.00 -12.06
C ASP A 25 -4.35 6.37 -12.12
N ARG A 26 -4.90 6.85 -11.00
CA ARG A 26 -5.46 8.20 -10.88
C ARG A 26 -4.41 9.30 -11.00
N LEU A 27 -3.24 9.12 -10.38
CA LEU A 27 -2.10 10.05 -10.51
C LEU A 27 -1.62 10.12 -11.97
N GLU A 28 -1.53 8.98 -12.63
CA GLU A 28 -1.12 8.90 -14.03
C GLU A 28 -2.12 9.63 -14.94
N ALA A 29 -3.42 9.43 -14.75
CA ALA A 29 -4.46 10.15 -15.50
C ALA A 29 -4.37 11.68 -15.34
N VAL A 30 -4.10 12.15 -14.13
CA VAL A 30 -3.99 13.59 -13.80
C VAL A 30 -2.71 14.21 -14.37
N ILE A 31 -1.61 13.46 -14.45
CA ILE A 31 -0.36 13.94 -15.07
C ILE A 31 -0.48 13.94 -16.60
N ALA A 32 -1.20 12.97 -17.17
CA ALA A 32 -1.37 12.81 -18.61
C ALA A 32 -2.39 13.79 -19.23
N ASP A 33 -3.29 14.36 -18.43
CA ASP A 33 -4.31 15.30 -18.90
C ASP A 33 -3.77 16.74 -18.92
N PRO A 34 -3.61 17.36 -20.11
CA PRO A 34 -3.11 18.74 -20.25
C PRO A 34 -4.11 19.80 -19.75
N GLU A 35 -5.39 19.47 -19.61
CA GLU A 35 -6.43 20.38 -19.09
C GLU A 35 -6.57 20.29 -17.56
N THR A 36 -5.72 19.49 -16.91
CA THR A 36 -5.73 19.33 -15.46
C THR A 36 -5.56 20.66 -14.75
N SER A 37 -6.53 21.00 -13.90
CA SER A 37 -6.44 22.23 -13.12
C SER A 37 -5.41 22.08 -11.99
N PRO A 38 -4.73 23.16 -11.58
CA PRO A 38 -3.84 23.15 -10.43
C PRO A 38 -4.51 22.64 -9.14
N ARG A 39 -5.83 22.78 -9.03
CA ARG A 39 -6.63 22.31 -7.89
C ARG A 39 -6.73 20.79 -7.85
N ASP A 40 -6.90 20.15 -9.01
CA ASP A 40 -6.98 18.70 -9.13
C ASP A 40 -5.63 18.07 -8.80
N LEU A 41 -4.54 18.68 -9.31
CA LEU A 41 -3.19 18.28 -8.96
C LEU A 41 -2.91 18.41 -7.45
N ALA A 42 -3.34 19.51 -6.81
CA ALA A 42 -3.18 19.71 -5.38
C ALA A 42 -3.96 18.68 -4.53
N SER A 43 -5.17 18.32 -4.97
CA SER A 43 -6.02 17.31 -4.34
C SER A 43 -5.37 15.92 -4.39
N VAL A 44 -4.94 15.49 -5.58
CA VAL A 44 -4.33 14.17 -5.80
C VAL A 44 -2.95 14.10 -5.13
N GLY A 45 -2.17 15.19 -5.15
CA GLY A 45 -0.91 15.27 -4.41
C GLY A 45 -1.07 15.17 -2.89
N ARG A 46 -2.19 15.65 -2.32
CA ARG A 46 -2.51 15.47 -0.90
C ARG A 46 -2.84 14.01 -0.60
N GLU A 47 -3.66 13.38 -1.42
CA GLU A 47 -4.03 11.96 -1.30
C GLU A 47 -2.79 11.07 -1.38
N TYR A 48 -1.87 11.36 -2.30
CA TYR A 48 -0.58 10.68 -2.42
C TYR A 48 0.26 10.74 -1.13
N ARG A 49 0.44 11.94 -0.55
CA ARG A 49 1.20 12.09 0.70
C ARG A 49 0.56 11.36 1.88
N GLN A 50 -0.76 11.36 1.97
CA GLN A 50 -1.48 10.62 3.02
C GLN A 50 -1.27 9.12 2.89
N THR A 51 -1.31 8.60 1.67
CA THR A 51 -1.06 7.18 1.39
C THR A 51 0.39 6.78 1.70
N LEU A 52 1.38 7.61 1.36
CA LEU A 52 2.77 7.38 1.75
C LEU A 52 2.95 7.34 3.27
N ALA A 53 2.29 8.24 3.99
CA ALA A 53 2.33 8.25 5.46
C ALA A 53 1.69 6.98 6.04
N ALA A 54 0.58 6.51 5.46
CA ALA A 54 -0.06 5.26 5.85
C ALA A 54 0.84 4.05 5.57
N LEU A 55 1.48 3.99 4.39
CA LEU A 55 2.44 2.94 4.04
C LEU A 55 3.64 2.92 4.98
N ALA A 56 4.19 4.08 5.33
CA ALA A 56 5.30 4.18 6.28
C ALA A 56 4.92 3.70 7.69
N ALA A 57 3.63 3.81 8.05
CA ALA A 57 3.11 3.29 9.32
C ALA A 57 2.82 1.78 9.28
N VAL A 58 2.74 1.17 8.10
CA VAL A 58 2.66 -0.29 7.96
C VAL A 58 4.07 -0.85 8.22
N ALA A 59 4.24 -1.46 9.39
CA ALA A 59 5.45 -2.22 9.67
C ALA A 59 5.60 -3.33 8.61
N PRO A 60 6.78 -3.51 7.99
CA PRO A 60 7.01 -4.68 7.16
C PRO A 60 6.68 -5.93 7.98
N ALA A 61 6.11 -6.94 7.34
CA ALA A 61 5.77 -8.19 8.02
C ALA A 61 7.04 -8.76 8.69
N SER A 62 7.12 -8.61 10.02
CA SER A 62 8.26 -9.07 10.79
C SER A 62 8.18 -10.59 10.92
N GLY A 63 9.06 -11.30 10.22
CA GLY A 63 9.23 -12.75 10.30
C GLY A 63 9.69 -13.37 8.99
N THR A 64 10.30 -14.56 9.05
CA THR A 64 10.55 -15.37 7.86
C THR A 64 9.22 -15.79 7.26
N SER A 65 8.90 -15.29 6.07
CA SER A 65 7.72 -15.75 5.35
C SER A 65 7.89 -17.23 5.04
N LYS A 66 6.83 -18.04 5.21
CA LYS A 66 6.84 -19.44 4.76
C LYS A 66 7.17 -19.56 3.27
N LEU A 67 6.87 -18.53 2.47
CA LEU A 67 7.27 -18.44 1.07
C LEU A 67 8.78 -18.24 0.91
N ASP A 68 9.40 -17.42 1.76
CA ASP A 68 10.87 -17.24 1.78
C ASP A 68 11.58 -18.53 2.18
N GLU A 69 11.02 -19.28 3.14
CA GLU A 69 11.54 -20.60 3.52
C GLU A 69 11.45 -21.62 2.38
N ILE A 70 10.36 -21.60 1.61
CA ILE A 70 10.19 -22.46 0.42
C ILE A 70 11.16 -22.04 -0.68
N ALA A 71 11.31 -20.74 -0.94
CA ALA A 71 12.26 -20.21 -1.91
C ALA A 71 13.71 -20.56 -1.53
N ALA A 72 14.07 -20.44 -0.25
CA ALA A 72 15.37 -20.84 0.27
C ALA A 72 15.61 -22.36 0.10
N ARG A 73 14.59 -23.18 0.39
CA ARG A 73 14.64 -24.63 0.16
C ARG A 73 14.82 -25.00 -1.31
N ARG A 74 14.19 -24.27 -2.24
CA ARG A 74 14.39 -24.47 -3.68
C ARG A 74 15.80 -24.10 -4.11
N ARG A 75 16.33 -22.96 -3.64
CA ARG A 75 17.70 -22.51 -3.92
C ARG A 75 18.74 -23.54 -3.45
N LYS A 76 18.55 -24.15 -2.28
CA LYS A 76 19.42 -25.21 -1.74
C LYS A 76 19.37 -26.53 -2.53
N ARG A 77 18.29 -26.80 -3.27
CA ARG A 77 18.11 -28.04 -4.05
C ARG A 77 18.58 -27.94 -5.50
N GLY A 78 18.92 -26.74 -5.98
CA GLY A 78 19.36 -26.48 -7.35
C GLY A 78 20.87 -26.26 -7.51
N ALA A 79 21.67 -26.59 -6.49
CA ALA A 79 23.14 -26.52 -6.48
C ALA A 79 23.73 -27.94 -6.40
#